data_AF-A0A954GQ38-F1
#
_entry.id   AF-A0A954GQ38-F1
#
_cell.length_a   1.000
_cell.length_b   1.000
_cell.length_c   1.000
_cell.angle_alpha   90.00
_cell.angle_beta   90.00
_cell.angle_gamma   90.00
#
_symmetry.space_group_name_H-M   'P 1'
#
loop_
_entity.id
_entity.type
_entity.pdbx_description
1 polymer ?
#
loop_
_entity_poly.entity_id
_entity_poly.type
_entity_poly.pdbx_seq_one_letter_code
_entity_poly.pdbx_strand_id
1 'polypeptide(L)'
;WAAKELTRVTTPSRGELEFSTPFGCSDFTVEFAQRMIRPVHVSGNKSSELKQVNRKQDLVAGSYFQTDSGTIVCFNLPKGDSIIRGITE
;
A
#
# COMPACT_ATOMS: atom_id res chain seq x y z
N TRP A 1 16.21 -2.48 7.64
CA TRP A 1 16.17 -2.65 6.18
C TRP A 1 16.41 -4.12 5.82
N ALA A 2 15.35 -4.85 5.47
CA ALA A 2 15.40 -6.20 4.89
C ALA A 2 13.99 -6.51 4.36
N ALA A 3 13.76 -6.41 3.03
CA ALA A 3 12.56 -6.87 2.29
C ALA A 3 12.48 -6.33 0.84
N LYS A 4 13.36 -5.40 0.42
CA LYS A 4 13.27 -4.79 -0.91
C LYS A 4 13.64 -5.72 -2.06
N GLU A 5 14.49 -6.73 -1.82
CA GLU A 5 14.95 -7.66 -2.86
C GLU A 5 13.99 -8.83 -3.13
N LEU A 6 12.97 -9.04 -2.28
CA LEU A 6 12.07 -10.20 -2.37
C LEU A 6 10.59 -9.84 -2.50
N THR A 7 10.23 -8.57 -2.34
CA THR A 7 8.84 -8.12 -2.54
C THR A 7 8.69 -7.68 -3.99
N ARG A 8 7.97 -8.48 -4.78
CA ARG A 8 7.63 -8.12 -6.16
C ARG A 8 6.49 -7.11 -6.11
N VAL A 9 6.67 -5.96 -6.77
CA VAL A 9 5.62 -4.95 -6.94
C VAL A 9 5.25 -4.89 -8.42
N THR A 10 3.97 -5.08 -8.73
CA THR A 10 3.43 -5.09 -10.09
C THR A 10 2.22 -4.17 -10.18
N THR A 11 1.94 -3.67 -11.39
CA THR A 11 0.72 -2.93 -11.71
C THR A 11 -0.08 -3.74 -12.73
N PRO A 12 -0.75 -4.83 -12.31
CA PRO A 12 -1.41 -5.76 -13.23
C PRO A 12 -2.62 -5.14 -13.93
N SER A 13 -3.23 -4.11 -13.34
CA SER A 13 -4.41 -3.43 -13.86
C SER A 13 -4.39 -1.96 -13.49
N ARG A 14 -5.08 -1.15 -14.29
CA ARG A 14 -5.18 0.30 -14.08
C ARG A 14 -5.92 0.54 -12.77
N GLY A 15 -5.30 1.24 -11.83
CA GLY A 15 -5.90 1.48 -10.52
C GLY A 15 -5.42 0.54 -9.40
N GLU A 16 -4.57 -0.46 -9.72
CA GLU A 16 -4.15 -1.52 -8.80
C GLU A 16 -2.62 -1.66 -8.71
N LEU A 17 -2.13 -1.87 -7.49
CA LEU A 17 -0.76 -2.26 -7.19
C LEU A 17 -0.78 -3.59 -6.45
N GLU A 18 -0.06 -4.57 -6.96
CA GLU A 18 0.06 -5.90 -6.36
C GLU A 18 1.45 -6.07 -5.75
N PHE A 19 1.47 -6.68 -4.56
CA PHE A 19 2.64 -6.95 -3.74
C PHE A 19 2.69 -8.44 -3.46
N SER A 20 3.71 -9.13 -3.96
CA SER A 20 3.96 -10.53 -3.62
C SER A 20 5.22 -10.61 -2.76
N THR A 21 5.10 -11.13 -1.54
CA THR A 21 6.23 -11.31 -0.62
C THR A 21 6.33 -12.73 -0.08
N PRO A 22 7.54 -13.31 0.00
CA PRO A 22 7.75 -14.61 0.64
C PRO A 22 7.62 -14.57 2.19
N PHE A 23 7.60 -13.38 2.80
CA PHE A 23 7.52 -13.19 4.26
C PHE A 23 6.53 -12.07 4.63
N GLY A 24 5.95 -12.17 5.83
CA GLY A 24 5.11 -11.09 6.35
C GLY A 24 5.94 -9.91 6.88
N CYS A 25 5.43 -8.69 6.69
CA CYS A 25 5.99 -7.45 7.19
C CYS A 25 4.87 -6.59 7.81
N SER A 26 4.99 -6.27 9.09
CA SER A 26 4.13 -5.28 9.74
C SER A 26 4.53 -3.87 9.32
N ASP A 27 3.56 -2.96 9.27
CA ASP A 27 3.80 -1.52 9.00
C ASP A 27 4.60 -1.26 7.71
N PHE A 28 4.35 -2.08 6.68
CA PHE A 28 4.98 -1.96 5.38
C PHE A 28 4.53 -0.64 4.72
N THR A 29 5.51 0.25 4.51
CA THR A 29 5.28 1.60 4.00
C THR A 29 5.86 1.75 2.60
N VAL A 30 5.05 2.26 1.69
CA VAL A 30 5.37 2.42 0.27
C VAL A 30 4.90 3.77 -0.24
N GLU A 31 5.69 4.37 -1.11
CA GLU A 31 5.41 5.66 -1.74
C GLU A 31 5.25 5.45 -3.24
N PHE A 32 4.22 6.06 -3.81
CA PHE A 32 3.90 6.01 -5.23
C PHE A 32 3.73 7.43 -5.75
N ALA A 33 4.09 7.65 -7.01
CA ALA A 33 3.94 8.95 -7.67
C ALA A 33 2.47 9.28 -8.00
N GLN A 34 1.59 8.29 -8.01
CA GLN A 34 0.17 8.51 -8.28
C GLN A 34 -0.59 8.96 -7.02
N ARG A 35 -1.62 9.78 -7.24
CA ARG A 35 -2.60 10.09 -6.20
C ARG A 35 -3.59 8.94 -6.04
N MET A 36 -4.12 8.78 -4.84
CA MET A 36 -5.13 7.75 -4.55
C MET A 36 -6.36 8.39 -3.93
N ILE A 37 -7.53 7.90 -4.31
CA ILE A 37 -8.81 8.31 -3.72
C ILE A 37 -9.40 7.09 -3.05
N ARG A 38 -9.58 7.17 -1.72
CA ARG A 38 -10.13 6.08 -0.89
C ARG A 38 -9.44 4.74 -1.15
N PRO A 39 -8.12 4.65 -0.95
CA PRO A 39 -7.41 3.44 -1.28
C PRO A 39 -7.85 2.27 -0.38
N VAL A 40 -7.94 1.09 -0.98
CA VAL A 40 -8.36 -0.15 -0.30
C VAL A 40 -7.20 -1.12 -0.33
N HIS A 41 -6.85 -1.65 0.84
CA HIS A 41 -5.92 -2.75 0.96
C HIS A 41 -6.67 -4.08 0.96
N VAL A 42 -6.31 -4.97 0.04
CA VAL A 42 -6.87 -6.32 -0.10
C VAL A 42 -5.76 -7.31 0.19
N SER A 43 -6.01 -8.27 1.07
CA SER A 43 -5.10 -9.37 1.34
C SER A 43 -5.88 -10.66 1.60
N GLY A 44 -5.65 -11.65 0.72
CA GLY A 44 -6.51 -12.84 0.65
C GLY A 44 -7.98 -12.45 0.49
N ASN A 45 -8.83 -12.93 1.41
CA ASN A 45 -10.28 -12.63 1.40
C ASN A 45 -10.66 -11.40 2.24
N LYS A 46 -9.70 -10.63 2.75
CA LYS A 46 -9.96 -9.44 3.57
C LYS A 46 -9.70 -8.18 2.76
N SER A 47 -10.63 -7.24 2.79
CA SER A 47 -10.45 -5.89 2.28
C SER A 47 -10.66 -4.88 3.41
N SER A 48 -9.80 -3.88 3.46
CA SER A 48 -9.86 -2.80 4.45
C SER A 48 -9.62 -1.46 3.75
N GLU A 49 -10.53 -0.51 3.95
CA GLU A 49 -10.31 0.88 3.55
C GLU A 49 -9.17 1.48 4.37
N LEU A 50 -8.28 2.20 3.70
CA LEU A 50 -7.18 2.90 4.33
C LEU A 50 -7.64 4.27 4.80
N LYS A 51 -7.29 4.62 6.03
CA LYS A 51 -7.64 5.91 6.63
C LYS A 51 -6.67 7.00 6.18
N GLN A 52 -7.19 8.10 5.65
CA GLN A 52 -6.35 9.26 5.35
C GLN A 52 -5.85 9.91 6.63
N VAL A 53 -4.55 10.21 6.68
CA VAL A 53 -3.93 11.03 7.73
C VAL A 53 -3.45 12.36 7.16
N ASN A 54 -3.29 13.36 8.02
CA ASN A 54 -2.92 14.72 7.63
C ASN A 54 -1.41 15.00 7.74
N ARG A 55 -0.62 14.10 8.34
CA ARG A 55 0.82 14.23 8.47
C ARG A 55 1.49 12.89 8.20
N LYS A 56 2.67 12.93 7.57
CA LYS A 56 3.49 11.72 7.31
C LYS A 56 3.86 10.96 8.58
N GLN A 57 4.00 11.64 9.72
CA GLN A 57 4.33 11.03 11.01
C GLN A 57 3.18 10.24 11.63
N ASP A 58 1.94 10.49 11.21
CA ASP A 58 0.75 9.77 11.68
C ASP A 58 0.52 8.47 10.88
N LEU A 59 1.41 8.14 9.93
CA LEU A 59 1.32 6.91 9.14
C LEU A 59 1.54 5.69 10.03
N VAL A 60 0.50 4.87 10.12
CA VAL A 60 0.46 3.56 10.78
C VAL A 60 -0.19 2.54 9.85
N ALA A 61 -0.04 1.24 10.12
CA ALA A 61 -0.72 0.22 9.33
C ALA A 61 -2.24 0.50 9.20
N GLY A 62 -2.75 0.49 7.98
CA GLY A 62 -4.14 0.82 7.66
C GLY A 62 -4.38 2.29 7.35
N SER A 63 -3.33 3.06 7.04
CA SER A 63 -3.45 4.48 6.74
C SER A 63 -2.71 4.88 5.46
N TYR A 64 -3.07 6.05 4.92
CA TYR A 64 -2.36 6.68 3.82
C TYR A 64 -2.24 8.18 4.02
N PHE A 65 -1.18 8.75 3.46
CA PHE A 65 -0.89 10.19 3.46
C PHE A 65 -0.73 10.66 2.02
N GLN A 66 -1.51 11.67 1.65
CA GLN A 66 -1.41 12.30 0.35
C GLN A 66 -0.26 13.32 0.37
N THR A 67 0.74 13.13 -0.49
CA THR A 67 1.80 14.13 -0.70
C THR A 67 1.45 15.01 -1.88
N ASP A 68 2.23 16.07 -2.08
CA ASP A 68 2.06 16.93 -3.25
C ASP A 68 2.27 16.13 -4.55
N SER A 69 3.26 15.24 -4.55
CA SER A 69 3.74 14.48 -5.70
C SER A 69 3.26 13.04 -5.79
N GLY A 70 2.32 12.61 -4.92
CA GLY A 70 1.88 11.21 -4.90
C GLY A 70 1.22 10.79 -3.60
N THR A 71 1.32 9.51 -3.26
CA THR A 71 0.68 8.89 -2.08
C THR A 71 1.66 8.00 -1.34
N ILE A 72 1.68 8.11 -0.01
CA ILE A 72 2.36 7.17 0.87
C ILE A 72 1.31 6.32 1.56
N VAL A 73 1.44 4.99 1.47
CA VAL A 73 0.52 4.04 2.09
C VAL A 73 1.28 3.20 3.10
N CYS A 74 0.69 3.00 4.27
CA CYS A 74 1.22 2.10 5.30
C CYS A 74 0.18 1.01 5.61
N PHE A 75 0.58 -0.25 5.47
CA PHE A 75 -0.29 -1.41 5.68
C PHE A 75 0.48 -2.62 6.19
N ASN A 76 -0.22 -3.58 6.78
CA ASN A 76 0.39 -4.87 7.10
C ASN A 76 0.44 -5.70 5.83
N LEU A 77 1.64 -6.09 5.41
CA LEU A 77 1.86 -6.95 4.26
C LEU A 77 2.04 -8.40 4.77
N PRO A 78 1.00 -9.24 4.79
CA PRO A 78 1.18 -10.64 5.15
C PRO A 78 1.96 -11.39 4.07
N LYS A 79 2.43 -12.59 4.41
CA LYS A 79 3.05 -13.50 3.43
C LYS A 79 2.05 -13.81 2.31
N GLY A 80 2.54 -13.78 1.07
CA GLY A 80 1.73 -14.00 -0.14
C GLY A 80 1.42 -12.70 -0.86
N ASP A 81 0.23 -12.63 -1.44
CA ASP A 81 -0.21 -11.52 -2.29
C ASP A 81 -1.06 -10.51 -1.52
N SER A 82 -0.83 -9.24 -1.80
CA SER A 82 -1.63 -8.12 -1.31
C SER A 82 -1.81 -7.09 -2.42
N ILE A 83 -2.94 -6.40 -2.43
CA ILE A 83 -3.31 -5.45 -3.48
C ILE A 83 -3.72 -4.13 -2.85
N ILE A 84 -3.20 -3.02 -3.36
CA ILE A 84 -3.69 -1.68 -3.09
C ILE A 84 -4.50 -1.21 -4.30
N ARG A 85 -5.77 -0.89 -4.07
CA ARG A 85 -6.70 -0.36 -5.07
C ARG A 85 -6.99 1.11 -4.83
N GLY A 86 -7.46 1.84 -5.85
CA GLY A 86 -7.92 3.22 -5.71
C GLY A 86 -6.92 4.27 -6.22
N ILE A 87 -5.99 3.85 -7.09
CA ILE A 87 -5.08 4.77 -7.78
C ILE A 87 -5.87 5.55 -8.82
N THR A 88 -5.85 6.88 -8.72
CA THR A 88 -6.44 7.78 -9.70
C THR A 88 -5.35 8.33 -10.60
N GLU A 89 -5.66 8.47 -11.88
CA GLU A 89 -4.78 9.06 -12.89
C GLU A 89 -4.57 10.55 -12.70
#